data_AF-A0A4P6UGQ7-F1
#
_entry.id   AF-A0A4P6UGQ7-F1
#
_cell.length_a   1.000
_cell.length_b   1.000
_cell.length_c   1.000
_cell.angle_alpha   90.00
_cell.angle_beta   90.00
_cell.angle_gamma   90.00
#
_symmetry.space_group_name_H-M   'P 1'
#
loop_
_entity.id
_entity.type
_entity.pdbx_description
1 polymer ?
#
loop_
_entity_poly.entity_id
_entity_poly.type
_entity_poly.pdbx_seq_one_letter_code
_entity_poly.pdbx_strand_id
1 'polypeptide(L)'
;MFDVLVYVYENYWQGDACPEWSQLERTLSTLGFEPEEIEGALYWLDGLYDAVQGQLEHPELQHPASMRVYLPREQEHLGEECLGYLGFLEASGLLPPFMREVVVDRAMVLPSEYLSREMLRLILRMAYWSFGTEPQDHLVLNELSNDGVLRVLH
;
A
#
# COMPACT_ATOMS: atom_id res chain seq x y z
N MET A 1 -6.81 -11.93 6.29
CA MET A 1 -6.95 -10.59 5.68
C MET A 1 -5.90 -10.36 4.61
N PHE A 2 -4.61 -10.63 4.87
CA PHE A 2 -3.54 -10.50 3.86
C PHE A 2 -3.87 -11.23 2.55
N ASP A 3 -4.26 -12.50 2.65
CA ASP A 3 -4.58 -13.31 1.47
C ASP A 3 -5.77 -12.75 0.67
N VAL A 4 -6.74 -12.13 1.35
CA VAL A 4 -7.85 -11.42 0.71
C VAL A 4 -7.35 -10.20 -0.05
N LEU A 5 -6.47 -9.38 0.56
CA LEU A 5 -5.88 -8.22 -0.11
C LEU A 5 -5.02 -8.63 -1.31
N VAL A 6 -4.22 -9.69 -1.19
CA VAL A 6 -3.45 -10.26 -2.30
C VAL A 6 -4.39 -10.70 -3.42
N TYR A 7 -5.44 -11.47 -3.09
CA TYR A 7 -6.43 -11.91 -4.06
C TYR A 7 -7.08 -10.74 -4.78
N VAL A 8 -7.52 -9.71 -4.05
CA VAL A 8 -8.15 -8.52 -4.63
C VAL A 8 -7.21 -7.83 -5.61
N TYR A 9 -5.94 -7.64 -5.20
CA TYR A 9 -4.91 -7.06 -6.06
C TYR A 9 -4.65 -7.91 -7.30
N GLU A 10 -4.57 -9.23 -7.19
CA GLU A 10 -4.27 -10.08 -8.35
C GLU A 10 -5.42 -10.16 -9.35
N ASN A 11 -6.67 -10.17 -8.85
CA ASN A 11 -7.84 -10.48 -9.67
C ASN A 11 -8.60 -9.25 -10.18
N TYR A 12 -8.59 -8.14 -9.45
CA TYR A 12 -9.38 -6.95 -9.81
C TYR A 12 -8.53 -5.74 -10.18
N TRP A 13 -7.21 -5.86 -10.12
CA TRP A 13 -6.32 -4.74 -10.38
C TRP A 13 -5.68 -4.78 -11.78
N GLN A 14 -5.85 -5.89 -12.52
CA GLN A 14 -5.28 -6.13 -13.85
C GLN A 14 -6.20 -5.74 -15.03
N GLY A 15 -7.27 -4.97 -14.80
CA GLY A 15 -8.03 -4.34 -15.89
C GLY A 15 -9.55 -4.43 -15.84
N ASP A 16 -10.12 -5.24 -14.96
CA ASP A 16 -11.55 -5.15 -14.64
C ASP A 16 -11.75 -4.14 -13.50
N ALA A 17 -12.71 -3.23 -13.60
CA ALA A 17 -13.03 -2.33 -12.50
C ALA A 17 -13.36 -3.15 -11.24
N CYS A 18 -12.77 -2.78 -10.10
CA CYS A 18 -13.08 -3.42 -8.83
C CYS A 18 -14.61 -3.41 -8.63
N PRO A 19 -15.24 -4.58 -8.40
CA PRO A 19 -16.69 -4.65 -8.27
C PRO A 19 -17.15 -3.91 -7.01
N GLU A 20 -18.44 -3.57 -6.96
CA GLU A 20 -19.09 -3.06 -5.75
C GLU A 20 -18.79 -3.96 -4.53
N TRP A 21 -18.59 -3.36 -3.36
CA TRP A 21 -18.18 -4.07 -2.13
C TRP A 21 -19.03 -5.31 -1.83
N SER A 22 -20.35 -5.22 -2.00
CA SER A 22 -21.27 -6.34 -1.78
C SER A 22 -21.07 -7.52 -2.75
N GLN A 23 -20.65 -7.24 -3.98
CA GLN A 23 -20.34 -8.28 -4.97
C GLN A 23 -18.98 -8.90 -4.70
N LEU A 24 -18.01 -8.09 -4.27
CA LEU A 24 -16.69 -8.56 -3.85
C LEU A 24 -16.81 -9.49 -2.65
N GLU A 25 -17.54 -9.08 -1.60
CA GLU A 25 -17.80 -9.88 -0.41
C GLU A 25 -18.35 -11.27 -0.77
N ARG A 26 -19.43 -11.31 -1.58
CA ARG A 26 -20.06 -12.57 -2.00
C ARG A 26 -19.10 -13.46 -2.79
N THR A 27 -18.25 -12.87 -3.61
CA THR A 27 -17.25 -13.61 -4.40
C THR A 27 -16.21 -14.22 -3.48
N LEU A 28 -15.66 -13.43 -2.54
CA LEU A 28 -14.69 -13.90 -1.56
C LEU A 28 -15.25 -15.01 -0.67
N SER A 29 -16.51 -14.88 -0.20
CA SER A 29 -17.16 -15.95 0.58
C SER A 29 -17.34 -17.23 -0.24
N THR A 30 -17.64 -17.12 -1.54
CA THR A 30 -17.78 -18.29 -2.43
C THR A 30 -16.44 -19.00 -2.65
N LEU A 31 -15.33 -18.25 -2.60
CA LEU A 31 -13.97 -18.79 -2.69
C LEU A 31 -13.48 -19.41 -1.37
N GLY A 32 -14.24 -19.25 -0.28
CA GLY A 32 -13.94 -19.86 1.01
C GLY A 32 -13.04 -19.02 1.91
N PHE A 33 -12.90 -17.72 1.67
CA PHE A 33 -12.26 -16.82 2.64
C PHE A 33 -13.14 -16.69 3.90
N GLU A 34 -12.49 -16.60 5.06
CA GLU A 34 -13.19 -16.47 6.33
C GLU A 34 -13.90 -15.11 6.44
N PRO A 35 -15.12 -15.03 7.01
CA PRO A 35 -15.89 -13.79 7.09
C PRO A 35 -15.13 -12.63 7.74
N GLU A 36 -14.39 -12.88 8.81
CA GLU A 36 -13.61 -11.85 9.52
C GLU A 36 -12.45 -11.32 8.67
N GLU A 37 -11.85 -12.17 7.84
CA GLU A 37 -10.79 -11.76 6.92
C GLU A 37 -11.32 -10.92 5.77
N ILE A 38 -12.52 -11.25 5.29
CA ILE A 38 -13.23 -10.47 4.28
C ILE A 38 -13.59 -9.11 4.86
N GLU A 39 -14.29 -9.06 6.00
CA GLU A 39 -14.70 -7.81 6.64
C GLU A 39 -13.52 -6.88 6.89
N GLY A 40 -12.43 -7.41 7.47
CA GLY A 40 -11.21 -6.65 7.71
C GLY A 40 -10.59 -6.10 6.43
N ALA A 41 -10.57 -6.88 5.34
CA ALA A 41 -10.02 -6.44 4.06
C ALA A 41 -10.89 -5.36 3.40
N LEU A 42 -12.22 -5.52 3.41
CA LEU A 42 -13.13 -4.51 2.86
C LEU A 42 -13.03 -3.19 3.64
N TYR A 43 -12.99 -3.26 4.98
CA TYR A 43 -12.75 -2.08 5.81
C TYR A 43 -11.41 -1.41 5.52
N TRP A 44 -10.34 -2.21 5.35
CA TRP A 44 -9.03 -1.68 5.02
C TRP A 44 -9.01 -0.98 3.65
N LEU A 45 -9.67 -1.56 2.65
CA LEU A 45 -9.73 -1.00 1.30
C LEU A 45 -10.60 0.27 1.23
N ASP A 46 -11.69 0.33 1.99
CA ASP A 46 -12.52 1.54 2.15
C ASP A 46 -11.69 2.67 2.76
N GLY A 47 -10.93 2.38 3.82
CA GLY A 47 -9.99 3.34 4.41
C GLY A 47 -8.93 3.81 3.40
N LEU A 48 -8.39 2.91 2.56
CA LEU A 48 -7.44 3.27 1.50
C LEU A 48 -8.07 4.28 0.53
N TYR A 49 -9.29 4.03 0.10
CA TYR A 49 -10.03 4.95 -0.77
C TYR A 49 -10.16 6.33 -0.12
N ASP A 50 -10.60 6.40 1.14
CA ASP A 50 -10.78 7.65 1.87
C ASP A 50 -9.47 8.44 2.02
N ALA A 51 -8.37 7.80 2.39
CA ALA A 51 -7.10 8.51 2.54
C ALA A 51 -6.57 9.04 1.21
N VAL A 52 -6.78 8.29 0.11
CA VAL A 52 -6.42 8.74 -1.23
C VAL A 52 -7.27 9.94 -1.64
N GLN A 53 -8.59 9.88 -1.44
CA GLN A 53 -9.47 11.03 -1.72
C GLN A 53 -9.07 12.25 -0.89
N GLY A 54 -8.77 12.09 0.40
CA GLY A 54 -8.32 13.19 1.26
C GLY A 54 -7.03 13.87 0.76
N GLN A 55 -6.10 13.11 0.16
CA GLN A 55 -4.92 13.69 -0.49
C GLN A 55 -5.30 14.42 -1.79
N LEU A 56 -6.19 13.86 -2.61
CA LEU A 56 -6.62 14.44 -3.90
C LEU A 56 -7.47 15.71 -3.74
N GLU A 57 -8.25 15.82 -2.67
CA GLU A 57 -9.09 16.98 -2.36
C GLU A 57 -8.26 18.19 -1.88
N HIS A 58 -7.07 17.93 -1.31
CA HIS A 58 -6.20 18.96 -0.72
C HIS A 58 -4.78 18.96 -1.30
N PRO A 59 -4.61 19.13 -2.63
CA PRO A 59 -3.30 19.11 -3.28
C PRO A 59 -2.39 20.24 -2.79
N GLU A 60 -2.94 21.35 -2.30
CA GLU A 60 -2.19 22.49 -1.75
C GLU A 60 -1.41 22.17 -0.47
N LEU A 61 -1.80 21.12 0.25
CA LEU A 61 -1.10 20.66 1.45
C LEU A 61 0.09 19.75 1.11
N GLN A 62 0.20 19.32 -0.15
CA GLN A 62 1.26 18.45 -0.62
C GLN A 62 2.49 19.29 -1.00
N HIS A 63 3.58 19.14 -0.24
CA HIS A 63 4.86 19.77 -0.57
C HIS A 63 5.95 18.71 -0.78
N PRO A 64 6.76 18.80 -1.86
CA PRO A 64 7.78 17.78 -2.15
C PRO A 64 8.89 17.71 -1.10
N ALA A 65 9.10 18.78 -0.32
CA ALA A 65 10.06 18.81 0.79
C ALA A 65 9.45 18.41 2.15
N SER A 66 8.23 17.84 2.18
CA SER A 66 7.59 17.44 3.43
C SER A 66 8.33 16.27 4.09
N MET A 67 8.78 16.50 5.34
CA MET A 67 9.45 15.49 6.16
C MET A 67 8.46 14.83 7.11
N ARG A 68 8.66 13.53 7.37
CA ARG A 68 7.94 12.78 8.42
C ARG A 68 8.88 12.43 9.55
N VAL A 69 8.35 12.46 10.77
CA VAL A 69 8.97 11.87 11.96
C VAL A 69 8.08 10.71 12.40
N TYR A 70 8.62 9.49 12.42
CA TYR A 70 7.88 8.30 12.83
C TYR A 70 7.74 8.25 14.35
N LEU A 71 6.52 8.04 14.83
CA LEU A 71 6.21 7.84 16.24
C LEU A 71 6.74 6.47 16.74
N PRO A 72 7.01 6.30 18.04
CA PRO A 72 7.51 5.03 18.58
C PRO A 72 6.65 3.82 18.19
N ARG A 73 5.31 3.96 18.22
CA ARG A 73 4.38 2.90 17.79
C ARG A 73 4.53 2.52 16.32
N GLU A 74 4.78 3.50 15.46
CA GLU A 74 5.02 3.24 14.04
C GLU A 74 6.37 2.55 13.85
N GLN A 75 7.39 2.95 14.60
CA GLN A 75 8.70 2.30 14.54
C GLN A 75 8.64 0.85 15.01
N GLU A 76 7.89 0.57 16.08
CA GLU A 76 7.67 -0.78 16.60
C GLU A 76 6.90 -1.64 15.59
N HIS A 77 5.80 -1.12 15.02
CA HIS A 77 4.96 -1.88 14.10
C HIS A 77 5.60 -2.09 12.72
N LEU A 78 6.20 -1.05 12.14
CA LEU A 78 6.86 -1.14 10.83
C LEU A 78 8.19 -1.91 10.95
N GLY A 79 8.94 -1.69 12.04
CA GLY A 79 10.27 -2.25 12.21
C GLY A 79 11.32 -1.63 11.27
N GLU A 80 12.58 -2.00 11.49
CA GLU A 80 13.73 -1.43 10.77
C GLU A 80 13.70 -1.75 9.27
N GLU A 81 13.25 -2.95 8.89
CA GLU A 81 13.22 -3.38 7.49
C GLU A 81 12.24 -2.53 6.65
N CYS A 82 11.01 -2.36 7.13
CA CYS A 82 10.00 -1.56 6.44
C CYS A 82 10.38 -0.08 6.42
N LEU A 83 10.88 0.47 7.53
CA LEU A 83 11.32 1.86 7.59
C LEU A 83 12.51 2.13 6.65
N GLY A 84 13.49 1.22 6.62
CA GLY A 84 14.62 1.31 5.69
C GLY A 84 14.16 1.24 4.23
N TYR A 85 13.17 0.41 3.95
CA TYR A 85 12.59 0.30 2.61
C TYR A 85 11.81 1.55 2.18
N LEU A 86 10.97 2.11 3.07
CA LEU A 86 10.29 3.39 2.82
C LEU A 86 11.29 4.51 2.58
N GLY A 87 12.32 4.62 3.45
CA GLY A 87 13.37 5.62 3.30
C GLY A 87 14.15 5.49 1.99
N PHE A 88 14.41 4.26 1.54
CA PHE A 88 15.01 4.01 0.22
C PHE A 88 14.11 4.49 -0.93
N LEU A 89 12.81 4.19 -0.89
CA LEU A 89 11.87 4.62 -1.93
C LEU A 89 11.69 6.15 -1.96
N GLU A 90 11.68 6.81 -0.80
CA GLU A 90 11.68 8.28 -0.72
C GLU A 90 12.96 8.88 -1.31
N ALA A 91 14.13 8.35 -0.92
CA ALA A 91 15.43 8.85 -1.38
C ALA A 91 15.67 8.67 -2.89
N SER A 92 15.08 7.63 -3.48
CA SER A 92 15.10 7.37 -4.92
C SER A 92 14.06 8.17 -5.70
N GLY A 93 13.23 8.97 -5.01
CA GLY A 93 12.15 9.75 -5.63
C GLY A 93 10.97 8.91 -6.08
N LEU A 94 10.95 7.62 -5.74
CA LEU A 94 9.88 6.71 -6.11
C LEU A 94 8.64 6.96 -5.28
N LEU A 95 8.77 7.24 -3.98
CA LEU A 95 7.64 7.47 -3.06
C LEU A 95 7.50 8.97 -2.71
N PRO A 96 6.54 9.70 -3.32
CA PRO A 96 6.27 11.09 -2.94
C PRO A 96 5.74 11.21 -1.50
N PRO A 97 5.94 12.36 -0.82
CA PRO A 97 5.51 12.53 0.57
C PRO A 97 4.03 12.25 0.81
N PHE A 98 3.12 12.73 -0.06
CA PHE A 98 1.68 12.50 0.11
C PHE A 98 1.32 11.00 0.06
N MET A 99 2.00 10.24 -0.80
CA MET A 99 1.77 8.80 -0.93
C MET A 99 2.36 8.04 0.24
N ARG A 100 3.52 8.48 0.78
CA ARG A 100 4.07 7.94 2.03
C ARG A 100 3.06 8.05 3.17
N GLU A 101 2.35 9.16 3.30
CA GLU A 101 1.34 9.33 4.35
C GLU A 101 0.24 8.26 4.25
N VAL A 102 -0.28 8.02 3.04
CA VAL A 102 -1.31 6.98 2.79
C VAL A 102 -0.76 5.58 3.10
N VAL A 103 0.46 5.28 2.67
CA VAL A 103 1.08 3.96 2.90
C VAL A 103 1.28 3.69 4.39
N VAL A 104 1.80 4.67 5.13
CA VAL A 104 2.03 4.54 6.58
C VAL A 104 0.70 4.44 7.32
N ASP A 105 -0.26 5.30 7.00
CA ASP A 105 -1.60 5.27 7.58
C ASP A 105 -2.26 3.88 7.39
N ARG A 106 -2.18 3.33 6.17
CA ARG A 106 -2.71 1.99 5.88
C ARG A 106 -1.95 0.84 6.53
N ALA A 107 -0.63 0.95 6.64
CA ALA A 107 0.16 -0.03 7.36
C ALA A 107 -0.30 -0.13 8.82
N MET A 108 -0.55 1.01 9.47
CA MET A 108 -0.92 1.06 10.89
C MET A 108 -2.34 0.56 11.21
N VAL A 109 -3.18 0.32 10.20
CA VAL A 109 -4.53 -0.27 10.37
C VAL A 109 -4.48 -1.80 10.43
N LEU A 110 -3.38 -2.42 10.01
CA LEU A 110 -3.27 -3.87 9.99
C LEU A 110 -3.22 -4.46 11.42
N PRO A 111 -3.93 -5.56 11.71
CA PRO A 111 -4.06 -6.13 13.05
C PRO A 111 -2.81 -6.87 13.55
N SER A 112 -1.74 -6.95 12.75
CA SER A 112 -0.50 -7.65 13.11
C SER A 112 0.33 -6.85 14.12
N GLU A 113 1.09 -7.52 14.99
CA GLU A 113 2.06 -6.81 15.84
C GLU A 113 3.19 -6.17 15.02
N TYR A 114 3.61 -6.85 13.94
CA TYR A 114 4.68 -6.39 13.05
C TYR A 114 4.25 -6.46 11.59
N LEU A 115 4.69 -5.49 10.80
CA LEU A 115 4.49 -5.45 9.36
C LEU A 115 5.59 -6.23 8.65
N SER A 116 5.22 -7.19 7.81
CA SER A 116 6.16 -7.84 6.91
C SER A 116 6.46 -6.94 5.70
N ARG A 117 7.68 -7.04 5.16
CA ARG A 117 8.06 -6.33 3.94
C ARG A 117 7.18 -6.68 2.74
N GLU A 118 6.72 -7.93 2.65
CA GLU A 118 5.81 -8.38 1.59
C GLU A 118 4.46 -7.66 1.67
N MET A 119 3.90 -7.52 2.87
CA MET A 119 2.69 -6.75 3.09
C MET A 119 2.92 -5.27 2.75
N LEU A 120 4.03 -4.66 3.19
CA LEU A 120 4.34 -3.29 2.82
C LEU A 120 4.39 -3.08 1.30
N ARG A 121 5.01 -4.02 0.57
CA ARG A 121 5.04 -4.00 -0.91
C ARG A 121 3.64 -4.07 -1.51
N LEU A 122 2.73 -4.86 -0.93
CA LEU A 122 1.34 -4.92 -1.36
C LEU A 122 0.62 -3.58 -1.12
N ILE A 123 0.78 -2.98 0.08
CA ILE A 123 0.19 -1.67 0.42
C ILE A 123 0.67 -0.60 -0.56
N LEU A 124 1.98 -0.56 -0.84
CA LEU A 124 2.56 0.36 -1.83
C LEU A 124 1.87 0.19 -3.18
N ARG A 125 1.83 -1.04 -3.70
CA ARG A 125 1.19 -1.33 -5.00
C ARG A 125 -0.27 -0.89 -5.04
N MET A 126 -1.01 -1.12 -3.96
CA MET A 126 -2.39 -0.67 -3.82
C MET A 126 -2.50 0.86 -3.79
N ALA A 127 -1.64 1.55 -3.05
CA ALA A 127 -1.63 3.00 -3.01
C ALA A 127 -1.37 3.63 -4.39
N TYR A 128 -0.35 3.16 -5.13
CA TYR A 128 -0.01 3.72 -6.46
C TYR A 128 -1.20 3.73 -7.42
N TRP A 129 -1.88 2.60 -7.54
CA TRP A 129 -3.00 2.54 -8.47
C TRP A 129 -4.25 3.18 -7.92
N SER A 130 -4.45 3.27 -6.60
CA SER A 130 -5.55 4.10 -6.08
C SER A 130 -5.38 5.57 -6.47
N PHE A 131 -4.15 6.05 -6.61
CA PHE A 131 -3.85 7.37 -7.17
C PHE A 131 -3.96 7.44 -8.71
N GLY A 132 -4.44 6.40 -9.39
CA GLY A 132 -4.48 6.33 -10.86
C GLY A 132 -3.10 6.42 -11.51
N THR A 133 -2.04 6.31 -10.70
CA THR A 133 -0.68 6.29 -11.17
C THR A 133 -0.40 4.82 -11.45
N GLU A 134 -0.60 4.40 -12.70
CA GLU A 134 0.11 3.19 -13.12
C GLU A 134 1.57 3.42 -12.74
N PRO A 135 2.24 2.46 -12.08
CA PRO A 135 3.68 2.53 -11.95
C PRO A 135 4.20 2.49 -13.38
N GLN A 136 4.37 3.67 -14.00
CA GLN A 136 4.80 3.82 -15.40
C GLN A 136 6.15 3.15 -15.65
N ASP A 137 6.83 2.79 -14.56
CA ASP A 137 7.97 1.95 -14.55
C ASP A 137 7.60 0.54 -14.07
N HIS A 138 7.51 -0.38 -15.03
CA HIS A 138 7.89 -1.77 -14.81
C HIS A 138 9.25 -1.86 -14.05
N LEU A 139 10.09 -0.81 -14.08
CA LEU A 139 11.29 -0.63 -13.26
C LEU A 139 10.99 -0.41 -11.76
N VAL A 140 9.97 0.37 -11.39
CA VAL A 140 9.55 0.56 -9.99
C VAL A 140 8.96 -0.73 -9.45
N LEU A 141 8.09 -1.40 -10.22
CA LEU A 141 7.60 -2.72 -9.83
C LEU A 141 8.71 -3.79 -9.78
N ASN A 142 9.74 -3.70 -10.63
CA ASN A 142 10.90 -4.60 -10.59
C ASN A 142 11.84 -4.31 -9.42
N GLU A 143 12.17 -3.05 -9.12
CA GLU A 143 12.95 -2.67 -7.94
C GLU A 143 12.17 -2.94 -6.64
N LEU A 144 10.84 -2.85 -6.70
CA LEU A 144 10.00 -3.30 -5.61
C LEU A 144 10.05 -4.83 -5.44
N SER A 145 10.23 -5.60 -6.51
CA SER A 145 10.33 -7.07 -6.49
C SER A 145 11.75 -7.60 -6.28
N ASN A 146 12.79 -6.84 -6.62
CA ASN A 146 14.18 -7.27 -6.59
C ASN A 146 14.80 -6.95 -5.24
N ASP A 147 15.44 -7.94 -4.62
CA ASP A 147 16.17 -7.75 -3.38
C ASP A 147 17.42 -6.90 -3.61
N GLY A 148 17.29 -5.58 -3.41
CA GLY A 148 18.34 -4.71 -2.90
C GLY A 148 19.70 -4.72 -3.62
N VAL A 149 19.76 -4.94 -4.93
CA VAL A 149 20.99 -4.73 -5.69
C VAL A 149 20.73 -3.77 -6.83
N LEU A 150 20.66 -2.47 -6.50
CA LEU A 150 21.04 -1.46 -7.46
C LEU A 150 22.53 -1.64 -7.73
N ARG A 151 22.84 -2.25 -8.89
CA ARG A 151 24.13 -2.05 -9.54
C ARG A 151 24.29 -0.54 -9.71
N VAL A 152 25.19 0.04 -8.94
CA VAL A 152 25.73 1.37 -9.20
C VAL A 152 26.30 1.34 -10.63
N LEU A 153 25.56 1.94 -11.56
CA LEU A 153 26.09 2.23 -12.89
C LEU A 153 27.03 3.43 -12.73
N HIS A 154 28.33 3.11 -12.68
CA HIS A 154 29.42 4.06 -12.90
C HIS A 154 29.61 4.35 -14.39
#